data_AF-A0A1G7HLR0-F1
#
_entry.id   AF-A0A1G7HLR0-F1
#
_cell.length_a   1.000
_cell.length_b   1.000
_cell.length_c   1.000
_cell.angle_alpha   90.00
_cell.angle_beta   90.00
_cell.angle_gamma   90.00
#
_symmetry.space_group_name_H-M   'P 1'
#
loop_
_entity.id
_entity.type
_entity.pdbx_description
1 polymer ?
#
loop_
_entity_poly.entity_id
_entity_poly.type
_entity_poly.pdbx_seq_one_letter_code
_entity_poly.pdbx_strand_id
1 'polypeptide(L)'
;MKRARTILFIIVLSAVTAGITASKSLRGLNNLYMTVSTRVTINMASRLITMATTSPYRNFATTATQPTVNAGRPLYTSVTLTWVTIGGVPYTYDAPSGLPWTSTLVYDDEGQ
;
A
#
# COMPACT_ATOMS: atom_id res chain seq x y z
N MET A 1 5.02 36.43 34.02
CA MET A 1 4.05 35.34 33.76
C MET A 1 3.73 35.10 32.28
N LYS A 2 3.60 36.13 31.43
CA LYS A 2 3.28 35.93 29.99
C LYS A 2 4.32 35.10 29.23
N ARG A 3 5.62 35.41 29.39
CA ARG A 3 6.72 34.68 28.70
C ARG A 3 6.78 33.19 29.03
N ALA A 4 6.59 32.83 30.30
CA ALA A 4 6.60 31.42 30.73
C ALA A 4 5.44 30.62 30.11
N ARG A 5 4.23 31.21 30.00
CA ARG A 5 3.09 30.59 29.30
C ARG A 5 3.35 30.40 27.81
N THR A 6 3.97 31.38 27.15
CA THR A 6 4.32 31.27 25.73
C THR A 6 5.33 30.15 25.47
N ILE A 7 6.36 30.04 26.32
CA ILE A 7 7.37 28.98 26.22
C ILE A 7 6.71 27.61 26.44
N LEU A 8 5.85 27.48 27.45
CA LEU A 8 5.13 26.23 27.72
C LEU A 8 4.24 25.82 26.54
N PHE A 9 3.56 26.78 25.92
CA PHE A 9 2.71 26.53 24.76
C PHE A 9 3.52 26.02 23.56
N ILE A 10 4.68 26.62 23.28
CA ILE A 10 5.57 26.17 22.20
C ILE A 10 6.06 24.75 22.46
N ILE A 11 6.49 24.43 23.69
CA ILE A 11 6.96 23.09 24.07
C ILE A 11 5.85 22.06 23.86
N VAL A 12 4.62 22.35 24.29
CA VAL A 12 3.48 21.45 24.11
C VAL A 12 3.18 21.24 22.62
N LEU A 13 3.19 22.31 21.81
CA LEU A 13 2.94 22.21 20.38
C LEU A 13 4.01 21.40 19.64
N SER A 14 5.28 21.58 20.01
CA SER A 14 6.41 20.80 19.48
C SER A 14 6.32 19.32 19.88
N ALA A 15 5.93 19.03 21.13
CA ALA A 15 5.75 17.65 21.57
C ALA A 15 4.61 16.94 20.85
N VAL A 16 3.50 17.64 20.60
CA VAL A 16 2.36 17.10 19.84
C VAL A 16 2.76 16.84 18.38
N THR A 17 3.45 17.77 17.73
CA THR A 17 3.91 17.59 16.34
C THR A 17 4.97 16.50 16.19
N ALA A 18 5.93 16.42 17.12
CA ALA A 18 6.91 15.33 17.15
C ALA A 18 6.25 13.97 17.42
N GLY A 19 5.29 13.90 18.34
CA GLY A 19 4.53 12.68 18.65
C GLY A 19 3.71 12.18 17.44
N ILE A 20 3.08 13.09 16.71
CA ILE A 20 2.37 12.76 15.46
C ILE A 20 3.36 12.21 14.43
N THR A 21 4.50 12.87 14.23
CA THR A 21 5.51 12.46 13.24
C THR A 21 6.14 11.11 13.58
N ALA A 22 6.50 10.87 14.84
CA ALA A 22 7.06 9.60 15.31
C ALA A 22 6.06 8.45 15.15
N SER A 23 4.77 8.70 15.39
CA SER A 23 3.70 7.72 15.19
C SER A 23 3.55 7.30 13.72
N LYS A 24 3.83 8.19 12.77
CA LYS A 24 3.87 7.87 11.33
C LYS A 24 5.02 6.93 10.98
N SER A 25 6.20 7.15 11.57
CA SER A 25 7.42 6.38 11.25
C SER A 25 7.44 4.96 11.83
N LEU A 26 6.76 4.70 12.95
CA LEU A 26 6.72 3.38 13.60
C LEU A 26 5.78 2.39 12.91
N ARG A 27 4.87 2.87 12.06
CA ARG A 27 3.95 2.04 11.29
C ARG A 27 4.60 1.74 9.94
N GLY A 28 5.21 0.57 9.82
CA GLY A 28 5.81 0.10 8.58
C GLY A 28 4.83 0.24 7.41
N LEU A 29 5.28 0.90 6.35
CA LEU A 29 4.44 1.25 5.23
C LEU A 29 4.15 0.03 4.33
N ASN A 30 3.19 -0.83 4.71
CA ASN A 30 2.71 -1.91 3.86
C ASN A 30 1.76 -1.39 2.76
N ASN A 31 2.24 -1.41 1.52
CA ASN A 31 1.42 -1.15 0.35
C ASN A 31 0.44 -2.28 0.12
N LEU A 32 -0.72 -1.94 -0.44
CA LEU A 32 -1.65 -2.91 -0.97
C LEU A 32 -1.38 -3.09 -2.47
N TYR A 33 -1.77 -4.25 -2.99
CA TYR A 33 -1.64 -4.62 -4.39
C TYR A 33 -3.00 -4.89 -4.98
N MET A 34 -3.23 -4.44 -6.22
CA MET A 34 -4.40 -4.82 -6.99
C MET A 34 -4.04 -5.91 -8.00
N THR A 35 -5.02 -6.68 -8.46
CA THR A 35 -4.78 -7.71 -9.48
C THR A 35 -5.20 -7.23 -10.85
N VAL A 36 -4.34 -7.51 -11.84
CA VAL A 36 -4.61 -7.27 -13.26
C VAL A 36 -4.43 -8.59 -14.01
N SER A 37 -5.46 -9.00 -14.75
CA SER A 37 -5.39 -10.16 -15.61
C SER A 37 -5.02 -9.73 -17.03
N THR A 38 -3.96 -10.31 -17.58
CA THR A 38 -3.49 -10.02 -18.94
C THR A 38 -3.13 -11.30 -19.68
N ARG A 39 -3.23 -11.26 -21.01
CA ARG A 39 -2.82 -12.37 -21.87
C ARG A 39 -1.38 -12.14 -22.30
N VAL A 40 -0.49 -13.05 -21.89
CA VAL A 40 0.91 -13.05 -22.29
C VAL A 40 1.09 -14.06 -23.42
N THR A 41 1.64 -13.61 -24.54
CA THR A 41 1.88 -14.44 -25.73
C THR A 41 3.38 -14.49 -26.01
N ILE A 42 3.94 -15.71 -26.02
CA ILE A 42 5.34 -15.97 -26.32
C ILE A 42 5.40 -17.16 -27.27
N ASN A 43 6.17 -17.06 -28.36
CA ASN A 43 6.30 -18.09 -29.40
C ASN A 43 4.95 -18.66 -29.87
N MET A 44 4.01 -17.78 -30.22
CA MET A 44 2.64 -18.12 -30.66
C MET A 44 1.77 -18.87 -29.63
N ALA A 45 2.29 -19.20 -28.45
CA ALA A 45 1.51 -19.72 -27.33
C ALA A 45 1.02 -18.57 -26.44
N SER A 46 -0.26 -18.60 -26.06
CA SER A 46 -0.85 -17.59 -25.18
C SER A 46 -1.24 -18.18 -23.84
N ARG A 47 -1.04 -17.43 -22.76
CA ARG A 47 -1.52 -17.78 -21.42
C ARG A 47 -2.16 -16.57 -20.76
N LEU A 48 -3.33 -16.77 -20.15
CA LEU A 48 -3.93 -15.77 -19.28
C LEU A 48 -3.25 -15.85 -17.90
N ILE A 49 -2.75 -14.71 -17.43
CA ILE A 49 -2.03 -14.60 -16.16
C ILE A 49 -2.68 -13.48 -15.35
N THR A 50 -2.87 -13.73 -14.05
CA THR A 50 -3.28 -12.71 -13.09
C THR A 50 -2.05 -12.28 -12.29
N MET A 51 -1.68 -11.02 -12.47
CA MET A 51 -0.49 -10.41 -11.86
C MET A 51 -0.94 -9.43 -10.78
N ALA A 52 -0.11 -9.26 -9.76
CA ALA A 52 -0.26 -8.20 -8.79
C ALA A 52 0.46 -6.93 -9.26
N THR A 53 -0.19 -5.79 -9.14
CA THR A 53 0.37 -4.47 -9.42
C THR A 53 0.23 -3.60 -8.19
N THR A 54 1.17 -2.67 -7.98
CA THR A 54 1.09 -1.69 -6.90
C THR A 54 -0.25 -0.96 -6.96
N SER A 55 -0.96 -0.90 -5.84
CA SER A 55 -2.18 -0.10 -5.72
C SER A 55 -1.85 1.26 -5.09
N PRO A 56 -2.63 2.32 -5.37
CA PRO A 56 -2.50 3.61 -4.70
C PRO A 56 -3.06 3.57 -3.27
N TYR A 57 -3.14 2.39 -2.66
CA TYR A 57 -3.78 2.20 -1.37
C TYR A 57 -2.84 1.52 -0.37
N ARG A 58 -3.07 1.80 0.91
CA ARG A 58 -2.34 1.27 2.05
C ARG A 58 -3.30 0.73 3.11
N ASN A 59 -2.81 -0.15 3.97
CA ASN A 59 -3.58 -0.74 5.07
C ASN A 59 -3.57 0.09 6.36
N PHE A 60 -2.71 1.10 6.50
CA PHE A 60 -2.68 2.03 7.63
C PHE A 60 -2.66 3.48 7.13
N ALA A 61 -3.09 4.39 8.00
CA ALA A 61 -3.08 5.82 7.73
C ALA A 61 -1.66 6.40 7.76
N THR A 62 -1.30 7.18 6.75
CA THR A 62 -0.07 7.99 6.74
C THR A 62 -0.19 9.21 7.67
N THR A 63 -1.42 9.63 8.04
CA THR A 63 -1.65 10.71 9.00
C THR A 63 -2.79 10.41 9.99
N ALA A 64 -2.76 11.05 11.16
CA ALA A 64 -3.76 10.83 12.21
C ALA A 64 -5.18 11.28 11.81
N THR A 65 -5.30 12.18 10.84
CA THR A 65 -6.55 12.74 10.35
C THR A 65 -6.94 12.20 8.97
N GLN A 66 -6.18 11.25 8.42
CA GLN A 66 -6.43 10.76 7.08
C GLN A 66 -7.76 9.99 7.02
N PRO A 67 -8.70 10.36 6.14
CA PRO A 67 -9.91 9.59 5.92
C PRO A 67 -9.60 8.31 5.14
N THR A 68 -10.43 7.28 5.34
CA THR A 68 -10.41 6.08 4.49
C THR A 68 -11.22 6.30 3.22
N VAL A 69 -10.79 5.69 2.13
CA VAL A 69 -11.48 5.62 0.84
C VAL A 69 -11.94 4.20 0.56
N ASN A 70 -12.95 4.05 -0.30
CA ASN A 70 -13.40 2.73 -0.76
C ASN A 70 -12.58 2.31 -1.98
N ALA A 71 -11.85 1.20 -1.88
CA ALA A 71 -11.01 0.69 -2.97
C ALA A 71 -11.80 0.23 -4.21
N GLY A 72 -13.07 -0.17 -4.03
CA GLY A 72 -13.95 -0.68 -5.09
C GLY A 72 -13.52 -2.00 -5.75
N ARG A 73 -12.39 -2.60 -5.31
CA ARG A 73 -11.84 -3.85 -5.84
C ARG A 73 -11.08 -4.62 -4.76
N PRO A 74 -10.91 -5.95 -4.90
CA PRO A 74 -10.08 -6.72 -3.99
C PRO A 74 -8.62 -6.24 -4.02
N LEU A 75 -8.02 -6.16 -2.84
CA LEU A 75 -6.61 -5.80 -2.65
C LEU A 75 -5.88 -6.93 -1.95
N TYR A 76 -4.56 -6.97 -2.06
CA TYR A 76 -3.70 -7.99 -1.46
C TYR A 76 -2.59 -7.31 -0.68
N THR A 77 -2.16 -7.93 0.42
CA THR A 77 -1.09 -7.40 1.29
C THR A 77 0.28 -7.96 0.95
N SER A 78 0.34 -8.95 0.05
CA SER A 78 1.58 -9.63 -0.31
C SER A 78 1.55 -10.09 -1.76
N VAL A 79 2.75 -10.21 -2.32
CA VAL A 79 2.98 -10.76 -3.65
C VAL A 79 4.06 -11.83 -3.57
N THR A 80 3.98 -12.82 -4.46
CA THR A 80 5.00 -13.86 -4.59
C THR A 80 5.48 -13.91 -6.03
N LEU A 81 6.80 -13.81 -6.22
CA LEU A 81 7.41 -13.98 -7.53
C LEU A 81 7.17 -15.41 -8.00
N THR A 82 6.42 -15.54 -9.10
CA THR A 82 6.01 -16.81 -9.69
C THR A 82 6.58 -16.91 -11.09
N TRP A 83 6.75 -18.14 -11.59
CA TRP A 83 7.17 -18.36 -12.97
C TRP A 83 6.30 -19.42 -13.63
N VAL A 84 6.11 -19.28 -14.93
CA VAL A 84 5.38 -20.21 -15.78
C VAL A 84 6.09 -20.34 -17.11
N THR A 85 6.03 -21.51 -17.74
CA THR A 85 6.51 -21.68 -19.12
C THR A 85 5.41 -21.32 -20.12
N ILE A 86 5.72 -20.47 -21.10
CA ILE A 86 4.82 -20.07 -22.19
C ILE A 86 5.61 -20.22 -23.51
N GLY A 87 5.11 -21.05 -24.43
CA GLY A 87 5.77 -21.26 -25.72
C GLY A 87 7.21 -21.78 -25.61
N GLY A 88 7.50 -22.55 -24.55
CA GLY A 88 8.83 -23.09 -24.24
C GLY A 88 9.77 -22.13 -23.51
N VAL A 89 9.34 -20.89 -23.24
CA VAL A 89 10.15 -19.85 -22.56
C VAL A 89 9.66 -19.63 -21.13
N PRO A 90 10.54 -19.57 -20.12
CA PRO A 90 10.16 -19.19 -18.77
C PRO A 90 9.76 -17.72 -18.71
N TYR A 91 8.60 -17.44 -18.11
CA TYR A 91 8.06 -16.12 -17.89
C TYR A 91 7.78 -15.93 -16.40
N THR A 92 8.42 -14.93 -15.80
CA THR A 92 8.28 -14.57 -14.38
C THR A 92 7.32 -13.41 -14.20
N TYR A 93 6.52 -13.46 -13.14
CA TYR A 93 5.59 -12.38 -12.77
C TYR A 93 5.29 -12.38 -11.28
N ASP A 94 4.89 -11.23 -10.75
CA ASP A 94 4.40 -11.13 -9.38
C ASP A 94 2.95 -11.61 -9.31
N ALA A 95 2.71 -12.70 -8.59
CA ALA A 95 1.36 -13.19 -8.33
C ALA A 95 0.85 -12.62 -7.00
N PRO A 96 -0.45 -12.28 -6.89
CA PRO A 96 -1.05 -11.97 -5.59
C PRO A 96 -0.91 -13.17 -4.66
N SER A 97 -0.45 -12.95 -3.42
CA SER A 97 -0.34 -14.01 -2.43
C SER A 97 -1.17 -13.72 -1.18
N GLY A 98 -1.57 -14.80 -0.51
CA GLY A 98 -2.40 -14.75 0.69
C GLY A 98 -3.87 -14.51 0.41
N LEU A 99 -4.63 -14.33 1.50
CA LEU A 99 -6.04 -13.96 1.43
C LEU A 99 -6.16 -12.50 0.99
N PRO A 100 -7.22 -12.15 0.22
CA PRO A 100 -7.54 -10.76 -0.06
C PRO A 100 -7.65 -9.95 1.24
N TRP A 101 -7.20 -8.71 1.18
CA TRP A 101 -7.44 -7.71 2.20
C TRP A 101 -8.94 -7.60 2.45
N THR A 102 -9.32 -7.73 3.72
CA THR A 102 -10.71 -7.97 4.12
C THR A 102 -11.54 -6.69 4.19
N SER A 103 -10.90 -5.52 4.30
CA SER A 103 -11.59 -4.24 4.38
C SER A 103 -11.69 -3.58 3.01
N THR A 104 -12.88 -3.12 2.64
CA THR A 104 -13.07 -2.25 1.47
C THR A 104 -12.62 -0.81 1.74
N LEU A 105 -12.51 -0.44 3.02
CA LEU A 105 -11.99 0.84 3.49
C LEU A 105 -10.47 0.76 3.66
N VAL A 106 -9.77 1.61 2.94
CA VAL A 106 -8.30 1.70 2.89
C VAL A 106 -7.85 3.14 2.91
N TYR A 107 -6.56 3.38 3.08
CA TYR A 107 -5.99 4.72 3.04
C TYR A 107 -5.38 4.98 1.67
N ASP A 108 -5.70 6.12 1.07
CA ASP A 108 -5.13 6.57 -0.20
C ASP A 108 -3.66 6.98 -0.02
N ASP A 109 -2.82 6.77 -1.02
CA ASP A 109 -1.40 7.10 -0.93
C ASP A 109 -1.07 8.59 -1.16
N GLU A 110 -2.04 9.48 -0.91
CA GLU A 110 -1.95 10.95 -1.06
C GLU A 110 -1.20 11.41 -2.33
N GLY A 111 -1.31 10.65 -3.44
CA GLY A 111 -0.66 10.96 -4.72
C GLY A 111 0.76 10.41 -4.94
N GLN A 112 1.15 9.33 -4.25
CA GLN A 112 2.24 8.44 -4.73
C GLN A 112 1.74 7.42 -5.76
#